data_AF-A0A8S1BG94-F1
#
_entry.id   AF-A0A8S1BG94-F1
#
_cell.length_a   1.000
_cell.length_b   1.000
_cell.length_c   1.000
_cell.angle_alpha   90.00
_cell.angle_beta   90.00
_cell.angle_gamma   90.00
#
_symmetry.space_group_name_H-M   'P 1'
#
loop_
_entity.id
_entity.type
_entity.pdbx_description
1 polymer ?
#
loop_
_entity_poly.entity_id
_entity_poly.type
_entity_poly.pdbx_seq_one_letter_code
_entity_poly.pdbx_strand_id
1 'polypeptide(L)'
;MALTNKYNAVSETGVRTEKQLHALYDNIKKKARKNLSDDKSEMYKTGGGTFCPKTTIVDEKIVALLTPQFKPLPNELDSSAPYYNLDIETQVVSEDAQVGTPQDIFVVLDAKEDSVCDIQSTSKEVECRKRPILPVGNVFQDVESTPKLKKKWLTETKKRNINNLSASIIKRKNLKQMNEDAITTERLKILEIQRQQELIKLEKTKILLDIDIELKRTLLENAKMDLEYKEKNFSL
;
A
#
# COMPACT_ATOMS: atom_id res chain seq x y z
N MET A 1 -19.15 -3.77 -19.30
CA MET A 1 -19.20 -4.93 -20.25
C MET A 1 -18.12 -4.95 -21.35
N ALA A 2 -17.86 -3.87 -22.10
CA ALA A 2 -16.90 -3.93 -23.23
C ALA A 2 -15.46 -4.32 -22.83
N LEU A 3 -15.00 -3.89 -21.65
CA LEU A 3 -13.63 -4.16 -21.18
C LEU A 3 -13.41 -5.63 -20.82
N THR A 4 -14.38 -6.25 -20.13
CA THR A 4 -14.32 -7.66 -19.69
C THR A 4 -14.22 -8.60 -20.88
N ASN A 5 -15.00 -8.37 -21.93
CA ASN A 5 -14.97 -9.19 -23.14
C ASN A 5 -13.65 -9.06 -23.89
N LYS A 6 -13.13 -7.83 -24.04
CA LYS A 6 -11.82 -7.58 -24.66
C LYS A 6 -10.69 -8.25 -23.90
N TYR A 7 -10.72 -8.17 -22.56
CA TYR A 7 -9.73 -8.80 -21.72
C TYR A 7 -9.81 -10.34 -21.85
N ASN A 8 -11.00 -10.91 -21.76
CA ASN A 8 -11.19 -12.36 -21.81
C ASN A 8 -10.89 -12.95 -23.19
N ALA A 9 -11.02 -12.18 -24.27
CA ALA A 9 -10.65 -12.61 -25.61
C ALA A 9 -9.14 -12.79 -25.80
N VAL A 10 -8.32 -12.11 -25.00
CA VAL A 10 -6.84 -12.12 -25.08
C VAL A 10 -6.20 -12.84 -23.88
N SER A 11 -6.97 -13.13 -22.82
CA SER A 11 -6.44 -13.69 -21.58
C SER A 11 -6.08 -15.18 -21.70
N GLU A 12 -4.82 -15.51 -21.43
CA GLU A 12 -4.34 -16.91 -21.34
C GLU A 12 -4.57 -17.54 -19.95
N THR A 13 -4.87 -16.73 -18.94
CA THR A 13 -4.99 -17.16 -17.53
C THR A 13 -6.42 -17.47 -17.10
N GLY A 14 -7.36 -17.49 -18.06
CA GLY A 14 -8.78 -17.78 -17.84
C GLY A 14 -9.69 -16.55 -17.86
N VAL A 15 -10.99 -16.82 -17.72
CA VAL A 15 -12.08 -15.82 -17.81
C VAL A 15 -12.21 -15.07 -16.49
N ARG A 16 -12.23 -13.73 -16.56
CA ARG A 16 -12.43 -12.85 -15.40
C ARG A 16 -13.75 -12.10 -15.49
N THR A 17 -14.33 -11.84 -14.32
CA THR A 17 -15.50 -10.97 -14.16
C THR A 17 -15.08 -9.51 -13.98
N GLU A 18 -16.00 -8.58 -14.25
CA GLU A 18 -15.74 -7.14 -14.17
C GLU A 18 -15.25 -6.71 -12.78
N LYS A 19 -15.87 -7.23 -11.70
CA LYS A 19 -15.45 -6.96 -10.32
C LYS A 19 -14.01 -7.39 -10.04
N GLN A 20 -13.60 -8.53 -10.59
CA GLN A 20 -12.23 -9.03 -10.44
C GLN A 20 -11.23 -8.15 -11.19
N LEU A 21 -11.60 -7.63 -12.37
CA LEU A 21 -10.74 -6.71 -13.12
C LEU A 21 -10.59 -5.36 -12.42
N HIS A 22 -11.66 -4.82 -11.83
CA HIS A 22 -11.58 -3.63 -10.99
C HIS A 22 -10.67 -3.84 -9.78
N ALA A 23 -10.85 -4.94 -9.05
CA ALA A 23 -10.02 -5.29 -7.90
C ALA A 23 -8.54 -5.46 -8.31
N LEU A 24 -8.28 -6.08 -9.45
CA LEU A 24 -6.94 -6.22 -10.01
C LEU A 24 -6.32 -4.85 -10.29
N TYR A 25 -7.05 -3.96 -10.97
CA TYR A 25 -6.58 -2.60 -11.25
C TYR A 25 -6.29 -1.82 -9.96
N ASP A 26 -7.15 -1.92 -8.94
CA ASP A 26 -6.93 -1.27 -7.65
C ASP A 26 -5.68 -1.79 -6.93
N ASN A 27 -5.43 -3.10 -7.02
CA ASN A 27 -4.23 -3.70 -6.45
C ASN A 27 -2.97 -3.20 -7.18
N ILE A 28 -3.00 -3.12 -8.51
CA ILE A 28 -1.87 -2.59 -9.29
C ILE A 28 -1.63 -1.11 -8.96
N LYS A 29 -2.68 -0.27 -8.87
CA LYS A 29 -2.56 1.13 -8.42
C LYS A 29 -1.96 1.25 -7.02
N LYS A 30 -2.35 0.40 -6.08
CA LYS A 30 -1.79 0.38 -4.72
C LYS A 30 -0.32 -0.03 -4.74
N LYS A 31 0.02 -1.06 -5.50
CA LYS A 31 1.40 -1.55 -5.65
C LYS A 31 2.32 -0.49 -6.26
N ALA A 32 1.91 0.14 -7.37
CA ALA A 32 2.68 1.18 -8.03
C ALA A 32 2.97 2.37 -7.08
N ARG A 33 1.96 2.81 -6.30
CA ARG A 33 2.15 3.87 -5.29
C ARG A 33 3.14 3.47 -4.19
N LYS A 34 3.04 2.23 -3.70
CA LYS A 34 3.96 1.73 -2.69
C LYS A 34 5.38 1.66 -3.23
N ASN A 35 5.58 1.08 -4.41
CA ASN A 35 6.89 0.98 -5.05
C ASN A 35 7.54 2.36 -5.23
N LEU A 36 6.78 3.36 -5.71
CA LEU A 36 7.29 4.73 -5.85
C LEU A 36 7.66 5.36 -4.50
N SER A 37 6.85 5.14 -3.47
CA SER A 37 7.13 5.64 -2.12
C SER A 37 8.37 4.98 -1.52
N ASP A 38 8.51 3.67 -1.70
CA ASP A 38 9.66 2.90 -1.25
C ASP A 38 10.92 3.37 -1.99
N ASP A 39 10.85 3.56 -3.31
CA ASP A 39 11.96 4.06 -4.13
C ASP A 39 12.41 5.46 -3.71
N LYS A 40 11.47 6.39 -3.44
CA LYS A 40 11.79 7.70 -2.87
C LYS A 40 12.48 7.57 -1.52
N SER A 41 11.96 6.70 -0.64
CA SER A 41 12.53 6.47 0.69
C SER A 41 13.95 5.91 0.61
N GLU A 42 14.18 4.90 -0.22
CA GLU A 42 15.50 4.31 -0.43
C GLU A 42 16.48 5.32 -1.03
N MET A 43 16.04 6.16 -1.98
CA MET A 43 16.87 7.25 -2.53
C MET A 43 17.34 8.23 -1.45
N TYR A 44 16.49 8.57 -0.48
CA TYR A 44 16.90 9.42 0.65
C TYR A 44 17.86 8.73 1.61
N LYS A 45 17.76 7.40 1.78
CA LYS A 45 18.64 6.62 2.66
C LYS A 45 20.04 6.47 2.10
N THR A 46 20.19 6.34 0.79
CA THR A 46 21.51 6.08 0.17
C THR A 46 22.43 7.30 0.16
N GLY A 47 21.91 8.51 0.41
CA GLY A 47 22.73 9.73 0.57
C GLY A 47 23.70 10.02 -0.58
N GLY A 48 23.42 9.50 -1.79
CA GLY A 48 24.31 9.59 -2.96
C GLY A 48 24.93 8.27 -3.45
N GLY A 49 24.65 7.14 -2.80
CA GLY A 49 25.04 5.80 -3.28
C GLY A 49 24.20 5.27 -4.45
N THR A 50 24.63 4.14 -5.03
CA THR A 50 23.95 3.51 -6.17
C THR A 50 22.56 3.02 -5.79
N PHE A 51 21.53 3.58 -6.42
CA PHE A 51 20.13 3.23 -6.21
C PHE A 51 19.60 2.37 -7.36
N CYS A 52 18.97 1.24 -7.02
CA CYS A 52 18.28 0.38 -7.97
C CYS A 52 16.76 0.51 -7.75
N PRO A 53 16.02 1.15 -8.67
CA PRO A 53 14.58 1.31 -8.53
C PRO A 53 13.87 -0.04 -8.57
N LYS A 54 12.88 -0.22 -7.68
CA LYS A 54 11.95 -1.35 -7.71
C LYS A 54 10.75 -1.05 -8.62
N THR A 55 10.57 0.21 -9.00
CA THR A 55 9.49 0.64 -9.90
C THR A 55 9.67 0.02 -11.28
N THR A 56 8.60 -0.59 -11.80
CA THR A 56 8.57 -1.14 -13.16
C THR A 56 8.02 -0.10 -14.14
N ILE A 57 8.34 -0.20 -15.44
CA ILE A 57 7.79 0.66 -16.52
C ILE A 57 6.25 0.76 -16.45
N VAL A 58 5.57 -0.32 -16.08
CA VAL A 58 4.11 -0.34 -15.91
C VAL A 58 3.66 0.51 -14.72
N ASP A 59 4.39 0.47 -13.60
CA ASP A 59 4.09 1.26 -12.41
C ASP A 59 4.23 2.76 -12.71
N GLU A 60 5.26 3.16 -13.46
CA GLU A 60 5.46 4.54 -13.89
C GLU A 60 4.31 5.06 -14.75
N LYS A 61 3.86 4.25 -15.73
CA LYS A 61 2.70 4.58 -16.57
C LYS A 61 1.43 4.76 -15.74
N ILE A 62 1.21 3.87 -14.76
CA ILE A 62 0.06 3.95 -13.88
C ILE A 62 0.12 5.19 -13.00
N VAL A 63 1.29 5.51 -12.45
CA VAL A 63 1.50 6.75 -11.70
C VAL A 63 1.24 7.97 -12.57
N ALA A 64 1.78 8.01 -13.79
CA ALA A 64 1.59 9.13 -14.72
C ALA A 64 0.11 9.36 -15.08
N LEU A 65 -0.67 8.30 -15.28
CA LEU A 65 -2.11 8.39 -15.48
C LEU A 65 -2.85 8.92 -14.24
N LEU A 66 -2.32 8.65 -13.05
CA LEU A 66 -2.87 9.08 -11.78
C LEU A 66 -2.46 10.51 -11.40
N THR A 67 -1.27 10.96 -11.79
CA THR A 67 -0.68 12.27 -11.42
C THR A 67 -1.64 13.47 -11.60
N PRO A 68 -2.43 13.58 -12.68
CA PRO A 68 -3.39 14.68 -12.84
C PRO A 68 -4.44 14.75 -11.73
N GLN A 69 -4.74 13.63 -11.07
CA GLN A 69 -5.74 13.55 -9.99
C GLN A 69 -5.22 14.01 -8.63
N PHE A 70 -3.89 14.13 -8.47
CA PHE A 70 -3.25 14.39 -7.18
C PHE A 70 -2.39 15.64 -7.15
N LYS A 71 -2.23 16.35 -8.29
CA LYS A 71 -1.56 17.64 -8.28
C LYS A 71 -2.49 18.63 -7.57
N PRO A 72 -2.10 19.16 -6.39
CA PRO A 72 -2.90 20.20 -5.77
C PRO A 72 -3.01 21.37 -6.73
N LEU A 73 -4.18 21.99 -6.79
CA LEU A 73 -4.34 23.25 -7.48
C LEU A 73 -3.41 24.27 -6.80
N PRO A 74 -2.54 24.97 -7.55
CA PRO A 74 -1.70 25.99 -6.96
C PRO A 74 -2.62 27.08 -6.39
N ASN A 75 -2.54 27.29 -5.08
CA ASN A 75 -3.22 28.39 -4.42
C ASN A 75 -2.17 29.39 -3.95
N GLU A 76 -2.20 30.59 -4.53
CA GLU A 76 -1.27 31.67 -4.24
C GLU A 76 -1.45 32.24 -2.82
N LEU A 77 -2.58 31.96 -2.18
CA LEU A 77 -2.97 32.52 -0.87
C LEU A 77 -2.98 31.49 0.28
N ASP A 78 -2.70 30.21 0.01
CA ASP A 78 -2.66 29.13 1.03
C ASP A 78 -1.27 28.97 1.67
N SER A 79 -0.27 29.66 1.13
CA SER A 79 1.06 29.69 1.75
C SER A 79 1.01 30.65 2.94
N SER A 80 0.78 30.11 4.14
CA SER A 80 0.78 30.89 5.39
C SER A 80 2.17 31.39 5.79
N ALA A 81 3.13 31.49 4.85
CA ALA A 81 4.51 31.91 5.08
C ALA A 81 4.64 33.42 4.81
N PRO A 82 4.58 34.30 5.83
CA PRO A 82 4.63 35.75 5.65
C PRO A 82 6.06 36.30 5.55
N TYR A 83 7.11 35.46 5.49
CA TYR A 83 8.46 35.89 5.92
C TYR A 83 9.64 35.63 4.97
N TYR A 84 9.45 35.40 3.67
CA TYR A 84 10.60 35.23 2.76
C TYR A 84 10.68 36.21 1.58
N ASN A 85 9.77 37.18 1.49
CA ASN A 85 9.85 38.26 0.50
C ASN A 85 10.28 39.58 1.15
N LEU A 86 11.22 39.55 2.10
CA LEU A 86 12.06 40.72 2.29
C LEU A 86 13.12 40.63 1.20
N ASP A 87 12.87 41.36 0.12
CA ASP A 87 13.88 41.64 -0.89
C ASP A 87 15.13 42.13 -0.15
N ILE A 88 16.22 41.35 -0.22
CA ILE A 88 17.54 41.83 0.14
C ILE A 88 17.89 42.81 -0.97
N GLU A 89 17.40 44.04 -0.86
CA GLU A 89 17.89 45.15 -1.65
C GLU A 89 19.38 45.30 -1.31
N THR A 90 20.20 44.89 -2.26
CA THR A 90 21.62 45.18 -2.26
C THR A 90 21.74 46.71 -2.27
N GLN A 91 22.08 47.28 -1.11
CA GLN A 91 22.38 48.70 -0.95
C GLN A 91 23.43 49.12 -1.98
N VAL A 92 22.98 49.83 -3.01
CA VAL A 92 23.83 50.80 -3.70
C VAL A 92 23.81 52.04 -2.83
N VAL A 93 24.89 52.23 -2.09
CA VAL A 93 25.16 53.46 -1.34
C VAL A 93 25.15 54.62 -2.32
N SER A 94 24.24 55.56 -2.12
CA SER A 94 24.42 56.95 -2.56
C SER A 94 24.11 57.85 -1.37
N GLU A 95 25.13 58.60 -0.99
CA GLU A 95 25.13 59.64 0.01
C GLU A 95 24.19 60.75 -0.47
N ASP A 96 23.22 61.16 0.35
CA ASP A 96 22.98 62.58 0.67
C ASP A 96 21.83 62.74 1.70
N ALA A 97 22.07 63.66 2.63
CA ALA A 97 21.36 63.89 3.88
C ALA A 97 19.87 64.31 3.76
N GLN A 98 19.04 63.91 4.74
CA GLN A 98 18.52 64.78 5.82
C GLN A 98 17.42 64.06 6.63
N VAL A 99 17.37 64.43 7.91
CA VAL A 99 16.57 63.88 9.02
C VAL A 99 15.11 64.37 8.98
N GLY A 100 14.13 63.50 9.26
CA GLY A 100 12.74 63.93 9.52
C GLY A 100 11.75 62.78 9.77
N THR A 101 11.22 62.72 10.98
CA THR A 101 10.23 61.77 11.57
C THR A 101 8.81 61.84 10.97
N PRO A 102 7.89 60.91 11.34
CA PRO A 102 6.92 60.29 10.44
C PRO A 102 5.59 61.04 10.35
N GLN A 103 4.88 60.89 9.23
CA GLN A 103 3.47 61.26 9.13
C GLN A 103 2.67 60.15 8.44
N ASP A 104 1.72 59.63 9.20
CA ASP A 104 0.61 58.80 8.78
C ASP A 104 -0.11 59.43 7.58
N ILE A 105 -0.21 58.69 6.47
CA ILE A 105 -1.07 59.06 5.36
C ILE A 105 -2.20 58.03 5.28
N PHE A 106 -3.35 58.52 5.72
CA PHE A 106 -4.66 57.91 5.57
C PHE A 106 -5.07 57.97 4.10
N VAL A 107 -5.34 56.83 3.45
CA VAL A 107 -6.02 56.81 2.15
C VAL A 107 -7.33 56.04 2.31
N VAL A 108 -8.42 56.82 2.34
CA VAL A 108 -9.80 56.38 2.14
C VAL A 108 -9.97 56.10 0.65
N LEU A 109 -10.50 54.92 0.30
CA LEU A 109 -11.15 54.69 -0.98
C LEU A 109 -12.47 53.96 -0.76
N ASP A 110 -13.50 54.58 -1.33
CA ASP A 110 -14.93 54.33 -1.14
C ASP A 110 -15.38 52.93 -1.60
N ALA A 111 -16.24 52.35 -0.79
CA ALA A 111 -17.06 51.21 -1.14
C ALA A 111 -18.20 51.65 -2.08
N LYS A 112 -18.40 50.90 -3.17
CA LYS A 112 -19.72 50.80 -3.81
C LYS A 112 -20.28 49.42 -3.51
N GLU A 113 -21.36 49.44 -2.73
CA GLU A 113 -22.24 48.32 -2.45
C GLU A 113 -23.00 47.94 -3.72
N ASP A 114 -23.32 46.65 -3.89
CA ASP A 114 -24.64 46.25 -4.39
C ASP A 114 -24.94 44.78 -4.01
N SER A 115 -25.98 44.65 -3.18
CA SER A 115 -27.05 43.64 -3.22
C SER A 115 -26.72 42.16 -2.96
N VAL A 116 -27.13 41.72 -1.77
CA VAL A 116 -27.18 40.34 -1.28
C VAL A 116 -28.62 39.80 -1.41
N CYS A 117 -28.80 38.63 -2.04
CA CYS A 117 -29.96 37.76 -1.81
C CYS A 117 -29.53 36.28 -1.67
N ASP A 118 -29.75 35.76 -0.46
CA ASP A 118 -30.19 34.42 -0.06
C ASP A 118 -29.66 33.15 -0.75
N ILE A 119 -28.77 32.43 -0.04
CA ILE A 119 -28.90 30.96 0.15
C ILE A 119 -28.55 30.59 1.60
N GLN A 120 -29.55 30.07 2.32
CA GLN A 120 -29.48 29.55 3.68
C GLN A 120 -28.42 28.44 3.84
N SER A 121 -27.51 28.63 4.80
CA SER A 121 -26.69 27.55 5.36
C SER A 121 -27.12 27.28 6.79
N THR A 122 -27.86 26.19 7.00
CA THR A 122 -28.22 25.70 8.34
C THR A 122 -27.01 25.00 8.97
N SER A 123 -26.35 25.64 9.92
CA SER A 123 -25.39 25.00 10.82
C SER A 123 -26.05 24.78 12.18
N LYS A 124 -26.28 23.50 12.51
CA LYS A 124 -26.73 23.06 13.83
C LYS A 124 -25.60 23.25 14.84
N GLU A 125 -25.95 23.88 15.95
CA GLU A 125 -25.09 24.18 17.10
C GLU A 125 -24.42 22.92 17.68
N VAL A 126 -23.15 23.04 18.04
CA VAL A 126 -22.48 22.12 18.97
C VAL A 126 -22.09 22.91 20.22
N GLU A 127 -22.78 22.55 21.29
CA GLU A 127 -22.81 23.15 22.63
C GLU A 127 -21.43 23.10 23.33
N CYS A 128 -20.88 24.28 23.63
CA CYS A 128 -19.64 24.45 24.38
C CYS A 128 -19.94 24.43 25.90
N ARG A 129 -19.61 23.32 26.57
CA ARG A 129 -19.77 23.17 28.03
C ARG A 129 -18.76 24.04 28.79
N LYS A 130 -19.29 24.98 29.58
CA LYS A 130 -18.59 25.88 30.52
C LYS A 130 -17.99 25.08 31.69
N ARG A 131 -16.74 25.40 32.08
CA ARG A 131 -16.11 24.91 33.33
C ARG A 131 -16.55 25.77 34.52
N PRO A 132 -16.75 25.20 35.73
CA PRO A 132 -17.13 25.99 36.91
C PRO A 132 -15.92 26.70 37.54
N ILE A 133 -16.14 27.95 37.94
CA ILE A 133 -15.23 28.78 38.74
C ILE A 133 -15.45 28.44 40.22
N LEU A 134 -14.38 28.21 40.99
CA LEU A 134 -14.42 28.09 42.46
C LEU A 134 -14.16 29.45 43.12
N PRO A 135 -14.82 29.77 44.25
CA PRO A 135 -14.67 31.06 44.92
C PRO A 135 -13.47 31.07 45.88
N VAL A 136 -12.87 32.26 45.97
CA VAL A 136 -11.79 32.63 46.89
C VAL A 136 -12.37 32.93 48.28
N GLY A 137 -11.74 32.39 49.33
CA GLY A 137 -11.99 32.76 50.73
C GLY A 137 -10.88 32.25 51.64
N ASN A 138 -10.09 33.16 52.21
CA ASN A 138 -9.00 32.92 53.16
C ASN A 138 -9.53 32.60 54.58
N VAL A 139 -8.98 31.58 55.27
CA VAL A 139 -8.66 31.57 56.72
C VAL A 139 -7.51 30.57 56.98
N PHE A 140 -6.60 30.94 57.88
CA PHE A 140 -5.36 30.30 58.33
C PHE A 140 -5.48 28.87 58.92
N GLN A 141 -4.40 28.07 58.77
CA GLN A 141 -3.58 27.48 59.85
C GLN A 141 -3.15 25.99 59.68
N ASP A 142 -1.82 25.82 59.57
CA ASP A 142 -0.89 24.77 60.02
C ASP A 142 -0.96 23.26 59.65
N VAL A 143 0.27 22.75 59.55
CA VAL A 143 0.82 21.38 59.74
C VAL A 143 0.85 20.39 58.55
N GLU A 144 2.05 20.32 57.98
CA GLU A 144 2.80 19.13 57.53
C GLU A 144 2.04 17.81 57.27
N SER A 145 2.00 17.37 56.00
CA SER A 145 2.66 16.13 55.55
C SER A 145 2.25 15.71 54.13
N THR A 146 3.24 15.22 53.37
CA THR A 146 3.16 14.38 52.14
C THR A 146 3.23 15.05 50.74
N PRO A 147 4.32 14.74 49.99
CA PRO A 147 4.19 14.51 48.55
C PRO A 147 5.06 13.33 48.07
N LYS A 148 4.90 12.11 48.63
CA LYS A 148 5.67 10.92 48.18
C LYS A 148 4.84 9.84 47.47
N LEU A 149 3.51 9.85 47.57
CA LEU A 149 2.65 8.80 47.00
C LEU A 149 2.27 9.03 45.52
N LYS A 150 2.07 10.29 45.08
CA LYS A 150 1.62 10.58 43.71
C LYS A 150 2.67 10.31 42.61
N LYS A 151 3.97 10.37 42.93
CA LYS A 151 5.05 10.09 41.95
C LYS A 151 5.22 8.59 41.66
N LYS A 152 4.98 7.70 42.63
CA LYS A 152 5.14 6.24 42.43
C LYS A 152 4.08 5.67 41.49
N TRP A 153 2.81 6.04 41.68
CA TRP A 153 1.70 5.55 40.86
C TRP A 153 1.87 5.88 39.36
N LEU A 154 2.23 7.11 39.03
CA LEU A 154 2.47 7.54 37.63
C LEU A 154 3.59 6.75 36.93
N THR A 155 4.61 6.31 37.66
CA THR A 155 5.70 5.50 37.09
C THR A 155 5.29 4.04 36.86
N GLU A 156 4.40 3.51 37.69
CA GLU A 156 3.98 2.11 37.61
C GLU A 156 2.92 1.88 36.54
N THR A 157 1.97 2.81 36.39
CA THR A 157 0.99 2.76 35.28
C THR A 157 1.68 2.92 33.93
N LYS A 158 2.70 3.79 33.83
CA LYS A 158 3.53 3.91 32.62
C LYS A 158 4.33 2.65 32.33
N LYS A 159 4.96 2.03 33.33
CA LYS A 159 5.68 0.74 33.17
C LYS A 159 4.75 -0.38 32.73
N ARG A 160 3.55 -0.51 33.31
CA ARG A 160 2.54 -1.49 32.87
C ARG A 160 2.07 -1.23 31.44
N ASN A 161 1.88 0.02 31.04
CA ASN A 161 1.53 0.39 29.67
C ASN A 161 2.62 -0.02 28.66
N ILE A 162 3.89 0.25 28.98
CA ILE A 162 5.03 -0.16 28.14
C ILE A 162 5.15 -1.69 28.03
N ASN A 163 4.94 -2.41 29.13
CA ASN A 163 4.96 -3.88 29.15
C ASN A 163 3.79 -4.49 28.37
N ASN A 164 2.61 -3.85 28.42
CA ASN A 164 1.46 -4.27 27.64
C ASN A 164 1.67 -4.01 26.14
N LEU A 165 2.32 -2.89 25.79
CA LEU A 165 2.68 -2.56 24.41
C LEU A 165 3.71 -3.55 23.85
N SER A 166 4.76 -3.88 24.61
CA SER A 166 5.76 -4.86 24.19
C SER A 166 5.15 -6.25 24.01
N ALA A 167 4.28 -6.70 24.91
CA ALA A 167 3.56 -7.96 24.77
C ALA A 167 2.63 -7.98 23.53
N SER A 168 1.94 -6.87 23.24
CA SER A 168 1.07 -6.75 22.06
C SER A 168 1.86 -6.79 20.75
N ILE A 169 3.02 -6.14 20.70
CA ILE A 169 3.94 -6.18 19.55
C ILE A 169 4.44 -7.61 19.30
N ILE A 170 4.86 -8.32 20.35
CA ILE A 170 5.34 -9.71 20.25
C ILE A 170 4.22 -10.62 19.75
N LYS A 171 3.00 -10.51 20.30
CA LYS A 171 1.83 -11.27 19.84
C LYS A 171 1.55 -11.04 18.35
N ARG A 172 1.59 -9.77 17.90
CA ARG A 172 1.36 -9.43 16.49
C ARG A 172 2.45 -9.99 15.57
N LYS A 173 3.71 -9.98 16.02
CA LYS A 173 4.82 -10.57 15.26
C LYS A 173 4.66 -12.09 15.13
N ASN A 174 4.35 -12.77 16.23
CA ASN A 174 4.14 -14.22 16.24
C ASN A 174 2.93 -14.62 15.38
N LEU A 175 1.83 -13.86 15.42
CA LEU A 175 0.65 -14.12 14.60
C LEU A 175 0.95 -13.98 13.10
N LYS A 176 1.74 -12.97 12.70
CA LYS A 176 2.20 -12.83 11.32
C LYS A 176 3.09 -14.00 10.91
N GLN A 177 4.02 -14.39 11.77
CA GLN A 177 4.91 -15.53 11.53
C GLN A 177 4.11 -16.83 11.31
N MET A 178 3.16 -17.12 12.21
CA MET A 178 2.28 -18.29 12.10
C MET A 178 1.46 -18.31 10.81
N ASN A 179 1.01 -17.14 10.34
CA ASN A 179 0.27 -17.03 9.10
C ASN A 179 1.16 -17.27 7.87
N GLU A 180 2.39 -16.75 7.86
CA GLU A 180 3.37 -17.04 6.79
C GLU A 180 3.77 -18.52 6.77
N ASP A 181 3.99 -19.12 7.95
CA ASP A 181 4.31 -20.55 8.07
C ASP A 181 3.14 -21.44 7.61
N ALA A 182 1.89 -21.04 7.88
CA ALA A 182 0.71 -21.72 7.34
C ALA A 182 0.64 -21.64 5.81
N ILE A 183 0.90 -20.47 5.22
CA ILE A 183 0.89 -20.28 3.77
C ILE A 183 2.01 -21.09 3.10
N THR A 184 3.21 -21.11 3.67
CA THR A 184 4.35 -21.87 3.12
C THR A 184 4.11 -23.38 3.20
N THR A 185 3.56 -23.88 4.32
CA THR A 185 3.21 -25.30 4.45
C THR A 185 2.11 -25.73 3.48
N GLU A 186 1.07 -24.92 3.26
CA GLU A 186 0.06 -25.20 2.22
C GLU A 186 0.67 -25.23 0.81
N ARG A 187 1.55 -24.28 0.49
CA ARG A 187 2.27 -24.28 -0.80
C ARG A 187 3.08 -25.55 -1.01
N LEU A 188 3.79 -26.01 0.03
CA LEU A 188 4.55 -27.27 -0.04
C LEU A 188 3.64 -28.49 -0.27
N LYS A 189 2.48 -28.54 0.39
CA LYS A 189 1.50 -29.62 0.16
C LYS A 189 0.99 -29.63 -1.28
N ILE A 190 0.71 -28.46 -1.86
CA ILE A 190 0.26 -28.35 -3.25
C ILE A 190 1.34 -28.86 -4.21
N LEU A 191 2.60 -28.48 -4.00
CA LEU A 191 3.72 -28.95 -4.81
C LEU A 191 3.91 -30.47 -4.71
N GLU A 192 3.78 -31.03 -3.51
CA GLU A 192 3.87 -32.48 -3.31
C GLU A 192 2.74 -33.23 -4.03
N ILE A 193 1.51 -32.73 -3.99
CA ILE A 193 0.38 -33.30 -4.71
C ILE A 193 0.63 -33.26 -6.23
N GLN A 194 1.15 -32.15 -6.76
CA GLN A 194 1.48 -32.04 -8.18
C GLN A 194 2.55 -33.06 -8.60
N ARG A 195 3.60 -33.22 -7.79
CA ARG A 195 4.65 -34.23 -7.99
C ARG A 195 4.06 -35.64 -8.03
N GLN A 196 3.18 -35.99 -7.09
CA GLN A 196 2.53 -37.30 -7.04
C GLN A 196 1.66 -37.55 -8.27
N GLN A 197 0.92 -36.54 -8.74
CA GLN A 197 0.13 -36.64 -9.97
C GLN A 197 1.00 -36.89 -11.20
N GLU A 198 2.17 -36.25 -11.30
CA GLU A 198 3.12 -36.49 -12.39
C GLU A 198 3.70 -37.91 -12.35
N LEU A 199 4.06 -38.41 -11.18
CA LEU A 199 4.54 -39.79 -11.02
C LEU A 199 3.49 -40.81 -11.47
N ILE A 200 2.24 -40.64 -11.06
CA ILE A 200 1.13 -41.52 -11.47
C ILE A 200 0.92 -41.45 -12.99
N LYS A 201 1.07 -40.27 -13.62
CA LYS A 201 0.98 -40.15 -15.08
C LYS A 201 2.10 -40.92 -15.77
N LEU A 202 3.33 -40.80 -15.30
CA LEU A 202 4.48 -41.53 -15.85
C LEU A 202 4.30 -43.04 -15.70
N GLU A 203 3.84 -43.51 -14.54
CA GLU A 203 3.57 -44.93 -14.30
C GLU A 203 2.49 -45.47 -15.25
N LYS A 204 1.40 -44.74 -15.46
CA LYS A 204 0.37 -45.10 -16.44
C LYS A 204 0.92 -45.19 -17.86
N THR A 205 1.77 -44.25 -18.26
CA THR A 205 2.39 -44.29 -19.60
C THR A 205 3.33 -45.47 -19.75
N LYS A 206 4.07 -45.84 -18.70
CA LYS A 206 4.95 -47.01 -18.70
C LYS A 206 4.15 -48.30 -18.90
N ILE A 207 3.08 -48.48 -18.13
CA ILE A 207 2.20 -49.65 -18.25
C ILE A 207 1.61 -49.74 -19.67
N LEU A 208 1.16 -48.61 -20.23
CA LEU A 208 0.60 -48.58 -21.58
C LEU A 208 1.63 -49.00 -22.65
N LEU A 209 2.88 -48.54 -22.52
CA LEU A 209 3.97 -48.93 -23.42
C LEU A 209 4.32 -50.42 -23.27
N ASP A 210 4.34 -50.93 -22.04
CA ASP A 210 4.61 -52.35 -21.77
C ASP A 210 3.55 -53.26 -22.44
N ILE A 211 2.26 -52.88 -22.33
CA ILE A 211 1.15 -53.58 -22.99
C ILE A 211 1.27 -53.52 -24.52
N ASP A 212 1.61 -52.35 -25.08
CA ASP A 212 1.79 -52.19 -26.53
C ASP A 212 2.94 -53.06 -27.07
N ILE A 213 4.05 -53.16 -26.33
CA ILE A 213 5.17 -54.03 -26.66
C ILE A 213 4.73 -55.50 -26.64
N GLU A 214 3.98 -55.93 -25.63
CA GLU A 214 3.50 -57.30 -25.50
C GLU A 214 2.51 -57.67 -26.62
N LEU A 215 1.60 -56.77 -26.96
CA LEU A 215 0.66 -56.94 -28.06
C LEU A 215 1.39 -57.07 -29.40
N LYS A 216 2.41 -56.25 -29.65
CA LYS A 216 3.25 -56.36 -30.86
C LYS A 216 4.01 -57.67 -30.93
N ARG A 217 4.52 -58.18 -29.80
CA ARG A 217 5.21 -59.48 -29.74
C ARG A 217 4.27 -60.63 -30.07
N THR A 218 3.07 -60.65 -29.50
CA THR A 218 2.06 -61.69 -29.77
C THR A 218 1.58 -61.67 -31.23
N LEU A 219 1.33 -60.49 -31.81
CA LEU A 219 1.00 -60.37 -33.23
C LEU A 219 2.12 -60.89 -34.14
N LEU A 220 3.37 -60.56 -33.82
CA LEU A 220 4.53 -61.04 -34.57
C LEU A 220 4.64 -62.57 -34.50
N GLU A 221 4.44 -63.15 -33.33
CA GLU A 221 4.51 -64.60 -33.14
C GLU A 221 3.39 -65.32 -33.90
N ASN A 222 2.16 -64.81 -33.83
CA ASN A 222 1.04 -65.33 -34.62
C ASN A 222 1.32 -65.26 -36.12
N ALA A 223 1.86 -64.14 -36.62
CA ALA A 223 2.21 -63.99 -38.02
C ALA A 223 3.30 -64.97 -38.48
N LYS A 224 4.28 -65.28 -37.61
CA LYS A 224 5.28 -66.32 -37.90
C LYS A 224 4.66 -67.71 -37.99
N MET A 225 3.78 -68.06 -37.05
CA MET A 225 3.07 -69.34 -37.06
C MET A 225 2.23 -69.51 -38.34
N ASP A 226 1.56 -68.44 -38.77
CA ASP A 226 0.79 -68.43 -40.03
C ASP A 226 1.67 -68.64 -41.26
N LEU A 227 2.86 -68.03 -41.28
CA LEU A 227 3.84 -68.23 -42.36
C LEU A 227 4.37 -69.67 -42.37
N GLU A 228 4.75 -70.21 -41.22
CA GLU A 228 5.23 -71.60 -41.10
C GLU A 228 4.14 -72.60 -41.52
N TYR A 229 2.88 -72.35 -41.15
CA TYR A 229 1.75 -73.16 -41.58
C TYR A 229 1.53 -73.12 -43.10
N LYS A 230 1.66 -71.94 -43.72
CA LYS A 230 1.61 -71.82 -45.18
C LYS A 230 2.78 -72.56 -45.84
N GLU A 231 3.99 -72.37 -45.37
CA GLU A 231 5.18 -73.06 -45.91
C GLU A 231 5.03 -74.59 -45.87
N LYS A 232 4.52 -75.15 -44.76
CA LYS A 232 4.27 -76.61 -44.65
C LYS A 232 3.18 -77.12 -45.58
N ASN A 233 2.15 -76.33 -45.86
CA ASN A 233 1.05 -76.74 -46.74
C ASN A 233 1.32 -76.52 -48.23
N PHE A 234 2.22 -75.60 -48.59
CA PHE A 234 2.63 -75.34 -49.99
C PHE A 234 3.88 -76.14 -50.43
N SER A 235 4.49 -76.92 -49.54
CA SER A 235 5.65 -77.79 -49.84
C SER A 235 5.29 -79.27 -50.08
N LEU A 236 3.99 -79.56 -50.26
CA LEU A 236 3.43 -80.83 -50.76
C LEU A 236 3.00 -80.69 -52.22
#